data_AF-A0A951TG87-F1
#
_entry.id   AF-A0A951TG87-F1
#
_cell.length_a   1.000
_cell.length_b   1.000
_cell.length_c   1.000
_cell.angle_alpha   90.00
_cell.angle_beta   90.00
_cell.angle_gamma   90.00
#
_symmetry.space_group_name_H-M   'P 1'
#
loop_
_entity.id
_entity.type
_entity.pdbx_description
1 polymer ?
#
loop_
_entity_poly.entity_id
_entity_poly.type
_entity_poly.pdbx_seq_one_letter_code
_entity_poly.pdbx_strand_id
1 'polypeptide(L)'
;MKFIAHFYKLNHDFSPEFAEAHHEGRESENNRRYDWEDELNIKGDFKDIRIEKNTTYTLQGEKDGKQFSEAIPRMILFHFIDNQEQTTTLACSESLVNDYTIDKNENGITLNVILDELETLTNPVAGVYINILDFPKFLI
;
A
#
# COMPACT_ATOMS: atom_id res chain seq x y z
N MET A 1 20.66 -3.51 6.62
CA MET A 1 19.60 -4.07 5.76
C MET A 1 18.68 -2.92 5.36
N LYS A 2 18.07 -2.98 4.18
CA LYS A 2 17.11 -1.99 3.68
C LYS A 2 15.70 -2.56 3.79
N PHE A 3 14.76 -1.72 4.22
CA PHE A 3 13.36 -2.10 4.35
C PHE A 3 12.55 -1.11 3.55
N ILE A 4 12.00 -1.58 2.44
CA ILE A 4 11.36 -0.73 1.44
C ILE A 4 9.96 -1.26 1.18
N ALA A 5 8.99 -0.37 1.11
CA ALA A 5 7.67 -0.68 0.58
C ALA A 5 7.40 0.18 -0.65
N HIS A 6 7.03 -0.47 -1.75
CA HIS A 6 6.58 0.17 -2.97
C HIS A 6 5.08 -0.04 -3.13
N PHE A 7 4.38 1.03 -3.52
CA PHE A 7 2.97 0.99 -3.88
C PHE A 7 2.82 1.48 -5.31
N TYR A 8 2.12 0.70 -6.13
CA TYR A 8 1.91 1.01 -7.54
C TYR A 8 0.42 1.01 -7.82
N LYS A 9 -0.13 2.14 -8.27
CA LYS A 9 -1.52 2.22 -8.70
C LYS A 9 -1.61 1.90 -10.18
N LEU A 10 -2.38 0.87 -10.54
CA LEU A 10 -2.62 0.54 -11.94
C LEU A 10 -3.30 1.71 -12.67
N ASN A 11 -2.85 1.96 -13.89
CA ASN A 11 -3.44 2.96 -14.77
C ASN A 11 -4.57 2.33 -15.58
N HIS A 12 -5.80 2.83 -15.37
CA HIS A 12 -6.98 2.38 -16.09
C HIS A 12 -6.87 2.61 -17.61
N ASP A 13 -6.13 3.63 -18.03
CA ASP A 13 -5.97 3.97 -19.45
C ASP A 13 -4.86 3.16 -20.14
N PHE A 14 -4.20 2.22 -19.44
CA PHE A 14 -3.18 1.38 -20.04
C PHE A 14 -3.79 0.44 -21.09
N SER A 15 -3.30 0.52 -22.33
CA SER A 15 -3.68 -0.39 -23.42
C SER A 15 -2.59 -1.43 -23.66
N PRO A 16 -2.82 -2.72 -23.32
CA PRO A 16 -1.91 -3.81 -23.67
C PRO A 16 -1.70 -3.93 -25.19
N GLU A 17 -2.74 -3.68 -25.99
CA GLU A 17 -2.69 -3.78 -27.45
C GLU A 17 -1.79 -2.71 -28.06
N PHE A 18 -1.87 -1.48 -27.56
CA PHE A 18 -1.00 -0.40 -27.99
C PHE A 18 0.46 -0.68 -27.60
N ALA A 19 0.70 -1.21 -26.39
CA ALA A 19 2.03 -1.62 -25.95
C ALA A 19 2.63 -2.70 -26.86
N GLU A 20 1.85 -3.74 -27.19
CA GLU A 20 2.31 -4.83 -28.06
C GLU A 20 2.62 -4.33 -29.48
N ALA A 21 1.72 -3.53 -30.06
CA ALA A 21 1.84 -3.07 -31.44
C ALA A 21 2.97 -2.06 -31.67
N HIS A 22 3.29 -1.24 -30.68
CA HIS A 22 4.21 -0.10 -30.85
C HIS A 22 5.46 -0.13 -29.97
N HIS A 23 5.48 -0.95 -28.92
CA HIS A 23 6.52 -0.92 -27.88
C HIS A 23 6.92 -2.32 -27.38
N GLU A 24 6.71 -3.38 -28.17
CA GLU A 24 7.07 -4.77 -27.81
C GLU A 24 6.47 -5.23 -26.47
N GLY A 25 5.25 -4.78 -26.18
CA GLY A 25 4.53 -5.08 -24.94
C GLY A 25 4.99 -4.25 -23.74
N ARG A 26 5.93 -3.30 -23.93
CA ARG A 26 6.43 -2.42 -22.86
C ARG A 26 5.61 -1.14 -22.76
N GLU A 27 5.67 -0.54 -21.58
CA GLU A 27 5.11 0.79 -21.33
C GLU A 27 5.86 1.87 -22.13
N SER A 28 5.15 2.97 -22.37
CA SER A 28 5.71 4.16 -23.00
C SER A 28 5.17 5.42 -22.33
N GLU A 29 5.73 6.58 -22.66
CA GLU A 29 5.30 7.86 -22.08
C GLU A 29 3.79 8.11 -22.28
N ASN A 30 3.22 7.66 -23.41
CA ASN A 30 1.81 7.79 -23.74
C ASN A 30 0.96 6.56 -23.35
N ASN A 31 1.57 5.53 -22.75
CA ASN A 31 0.91 4.28 -22.34
C ASN A 31 1.60 3.71 -21.10
N ARG A 32 1.50 4.46 -19.99
CA ARG A 32 2.13 4.11 -18.71
C ARG A 32 1.32 3.03 -18.00
N ARG A 33 2.00 2.02 -17.44
CA ARG A 33 1.33 0.93 -16.72
C ARG A 33 0.78 1.37 -15.36
N TYR A 34 1.48 2.27 -14.69
CA TYR A 34 1.08 2.79 -13.38
C TYR A 34 0.71 4.27 -13.47
N ASP A 35 -0.40 4.62 -12.82
CA ASP A 35 -0.89 6.00 -12.69
C ASP A 35 0.06 6.80 -11.78
N TRP A 36 0.36 6.21 -10.62
CA TRP A 36 1.36 6.74 -9.69
C TRP A 36 2.09 5.61 -8.95
N GLU A 37 3.23 5.99 -8.37
CA GLU A 37 4.11 5.13 -7.59
C GLU A 37 4.48 5.85 -6.29
N ASP A 38 4.57 5.11 -5.19
CA ASP A 38 5.07 5.59 -3.90
C ASP A 38 6.13 4.63 -3.35
N GLU A 39 7.16 5.20 -2.72
CA GLU A 39 8.26 4.46 -2.10
C GLU A 39 8.47 4.91 -0.66
N LEU A 40 8.38 3.97 0.26
CA LEU A 40 8.61 4.19 1.68
C LEU A 40 9.87 3.46 2.14
N ASN A 41 10.84 4.23 2.64
CA ASN A 41 11.97 3.70 3.37
C ASN A 41 11.62 3.54 4.85
N ILE A 42 11.43 2.30 5.29
CA ILE A 42 10.98 1.97 6.63
C ILE A 42 12.18 1.94 7.57
N LYS A 43 12.19 2.87 8.53
CA LYS A 43 13.27 2.98 9.51
C LYS A 43 13.12 1.91 10.59
N GLY A 44 14.13 1.06 10.71
CA GLY A 44 14.20 0.01 11.73
C GLY A 44 15.19 -1.06 11.34
N ASP A 45 15.33 -2.05 12.22
CA ASP A 45 16.07 -3.28 11.95
C ASP A 45 15.12 -4.47 12.07
N PHE A 46 14.45 -4.80 10.96
CA PHE A 46 13.42 -5.82 10.93
C PHE A 46 14.00 -7.18 10.54
N LYS A 47 13.61 -8.21 11.27
CA LYS A 47 13.99 -9.60 10.97
C LYS A 47 12.97 -10.30 10.09
N ASP A 48 11.73 -9.82 10.10
CA ASP A 48 10.64 -10.48 9.38
C ASP A 48 9.49 -9.54 9.01
N ILE A 49 8.60 -10.04 8.16
CA ILE A 49 7.34 -9.39 7.81
C ILE A 49 6.18 -10.39 7.95
N ARG A 50 5.14 -10.01 8.68
CA ARG A 50 3.90 -10.79 8.83
C ARG A 50 2.74 -10.09 8.14
N ILE A 51 1.90 -10.86 7.47
CA ILE A 51 0.74 -10.35 6.73
C ILE A 51 -0.53 -10.86 7.39
N GLU A 52 -1.47 -9.95 7.66
CA GLU A 52 -2.80 -10.26 8.16
C GLU A 52 -3.84 -9.73 7.19
N LYS A 53 -4.71 -10.59 6.67
CA LYS A 53 -5.80 -10.22 5.74
C LYS A 53 -7.14 -10.23 6.45
N ASN A 54 -8.13 -9.55 5.87
CA ASN A 54 -9.48 -9.43 6.42
C ASN A 54 -9.49 -9.06 7.91
N THR A 55 -8.58 -8.17 8.29
CA THR A 55 -8.41 -7.72 9.68
C THR A 55 -8.86 -6.26 9.82
N THR A 56 -8.72 -5.71 11.02
CA THR A 56 -9.12 -4.34 11.35
C THR A 56 -7.88 -3.48 11.59
N TYR A 57 -7.82 -2.34 10.91
CA TYR A 57 -6.85 -1.29 11.20
C TYR A 57 -7.50 -0.22 12.08
N THR A 58 -6.82 0.22 13.15
CA THR A 58 -7.30 1.33 13.98
C THR A 58 -6.65 2.63 13.52
N LEU A 59 -7.42 3.49 12.86
CA LEU A 59 -7.00 4.84 12.51
C LEU A 59 -7.21 5.77 13.71
N GLN A 60 -6.14 6.37 14.20
CA GLN A 60 -6.17 7.23 15.38
C GLN A 60 -5.42 8.54 15.12
N GLY A 61 -5.87 9.60 15.75
CA GLY A 61 -5.28 10.93 15.58
C GLY A 61 -6.06 12.01 16.32
N GLU A 62 -5.89 13.25 15.89
CA GLU A 62 -6.61 14.41 16.41
C GLU A 62 -7.31 15.14 15.25
N LYS A 63 -8.59 15.49 15.45
CA LYS A 63 -9.38 16.36 14.56
C LYS A 63 -10.01 17.46 15.40
N ASP A 64 -9.79 18.72 15.02
CA ASP A 64 -10.35 19.90 15.70
C ASP A 64 -10.10 19.93 17.23
N GLY A 65 -8.91 19.51 17.67
CA GLY A 65 -8.54 19.46 19.08
C GLY A 65 -9.16 18.29 19.86
N LYS A 66 -9.83 17.35 19.18
CA LYS A 66 -10.39 16.13 19.78
C LYS A 66 -9.66 14.91 19.25
N GLN A 67 -9.23 14.06 20.17
CA GLN A 67 -8.69 12.75 19.83
C GLN A 67 -9.79 11.86 19.26
N PHE A 68 -9.45 11.05 18.26
CA PHE A 68 -10.32 10.02 17.69
C PHE A 68 -9.56 8.70 17.55
N SER A 69 -10.31 7.60 17.51
CA SER A 69 -9.81 6.24 17.28
C SER A 69 -10.91 5.43 16.63
N GLU A 70 -10.72 5.06 15.37
CA GLU A 70 -11.73 4.44 14.52
C GLU A 70 -11.24 3.13 13.95
N ALA A 71 -12.08 2.11 14.04
CA ALA A 71 -11.83 0.79 13.48
C ALA A 71 -12.23 0.76 12.00
N ILE A 72 -11.28 0.46 11.13
CA ILE A 72 -11.49 0.27 9.69
C ILE A 72 -11.39 -1.22 9.39
N PRO A 73 -12.51 -1.90 9.08
CA PRO A 73 -12.52 -3.34 8.81
C PRO A 73 -12.01 -3.65 7.40
N ARG A 74 -11.79 -4.95 7.11
CA ARG A 74 -11.39 -5.47 5.78
C ARG A 74 -10.10 -4.86 5.25
N MET A 75 -9.10 -4.84 6.11
CA MET A 75 -7.76 -4.35 5.80
C MET A 75 -6.80 -5.53 5.62
N ILE A 76 -5.76 -5.31 4.82
CA ILE A 76 -4.52 -6.08 4.81
C ILE A 76 -3.49 -5.28 5.61
N LEU A 77 -2.91 -5.88 6.64
CA LEU A 77 -1.84 -5.31 7.43
C LEU A 77 -0.51 -6.00 7.10
N PHE A 78 0.52 -5.20 6.89
CA PHE A 78 1.90 -5.63 6.68
C PHE A 78 2.73 -5.20 7.89
N HIS A 79 3.03 -6.17 8.77
CA HIS A 79 3.77 -5.94 10.00
C HIS A 79 5.24 -6.26 9.80
N PHE A 80 6.08 -5.23 9.77
CA PHE A 80 7.52 -5.38 9.86
C PHE A 80 7.92 -5.60 11.32
N ILE A 81 8.51 -6.75 11.63
CA ILE A 81 8.81 -7.21 12.99
C ILE A 81 10.31 -7.08 13.26
N ASP A 82 10.68 -6.39 14.33
CA ASP A 82 12.07 -6.21 14.72
C ASP A 82 12.60 -7.31 15.65
N ASN A 83 13.87 -7.21 16.05
CA ASN A 83 14.51 -8.16 16.95
C ASN A 83 13.91 -8.17 18.38
N GLN A 84 13.13 -7.15 18.75
CA GLN A 84 12.44 -7.00 20.04
C GLN A 84 10.95 -7.33 19.96
N GLU A 85 10.48 -7.93 18.85
CA GLU A 85 9.07 -8.23 18.56
C GLU A 85 8.18 -6.97 18.47
N GLN A 86 8.76 -5.78 18.27
CA GLN A 86 7.99 -4.58 17.97
C GLN A 86 7.62 -4.54 16.49
N THR A 87 6.47 -3.96 16.17
CA THR A 87 5.95 -3.90 14.80
C THR A 87 5.83 -2.48 14.26
N THR A 88 6.29 -2.29 13.03
CA THR A 88 5.87 -1.17 12.18
C THR A 88 4.86 -1.69 11.18
N THR A 89 3.70 -1.04 11.09
CA THR A 89 2.55 -1.56 10.33
C THR A 89 2.22 -0.64 9.18
N LEU A 90 2.21 -1.19 7.97
CA LEU A 90 1.57 -0.59 6.80
C LEU A 90 0.20 -1.25 6.60
N ALA A 91 -0.74 -0.54 5.98
CA ALA A 91 -2.11 -1.03 5.86
C ALA A 91 -2.73 -0.67 4.51
N CYS A 92 -3.52 -1.57 3.93
CA CYS A 92 -4.31 -1.28 2.74
C CYS A 92 -5.72 -1.83 2.91
N SER A 93 -6.75 -1.12 2.44
CA SER A 93 -8.07 -1.73 2.25
C SER A 93 -7.93 -2.91 1.30
N GLU A 94 -8.50 -4.05 1.68
CA GLU A 94 -8.38 -5.29 0.89
C GLU A 94 -8.96 -5.13 -0.52
N SER A 95 -10.02 -4.33 -0.66
CA SER A 95 -10.63 -3.97 -1.95
C SER A 95 -9.70 -3.18 -2.88
N LEU A 96 -8.66 -2.52 -2.35
CA LEU A 96 -7.70 -1.77 -3.17
C LEU A 96 -6.57 -2.65 -3.69
N VAL A 97 -6.29 -3.80 -3.08
CA VAL A 97 -5.07 -4.56 -3.35
C VAL A 97 -5.36 -5.60 -4.44
N ASN A 98 -4.80 -5.37 -5.63
CA ASN A 98 -4.85 -6.33 -6.72
C ASN A 98 -3.85 -7.48 -6.48
N ASP A 99 -2.61 -7.15 -6.10
CA ASP A 99 -1.59 -8.14 -5.76
C ASP A 99 -0.53 -7.56 -4.80
N TYR A 100 0.27 -8.41 -4.16
CA TYR A 100 1.48 -7.98 -3.47
C TYR A 100 2.56 -9.08 -3.47
N THR A 101 3.81 -8.66 -3.50
CA THR A 101 4.97 -9.56 -3.40
C THR A 101 5.90 -9.12 -2.28
N ILE A 102 6.62 -10.08 -1.72
CA ILE A 102 7.60 -9.87 -0.66
C ILE A 102 8.90 -10.53 -1.09
N ASP A 103 9.95 -9.73 -1.23
CA ASP A 103 11.31 -10.21 -1.42
C ASP A 103 12.06 -10.06 -0.10
N LYS A 104 12.52 -11.18 0.44
CA LYS A 104 13.36 -11.25 1.64
C LYS A 104 14.69 -11.87 1.27
N ASN A 105 15.75 -11.09 1.40
CA ASN A 105 17.11 -11.52 1.09
C ASN A 105 18.12 -10.89 2.07
N GLU A 106 19.41 -11.17 1.88
CA GLU A 106 20.49 -10.66 2.74
C GLU A 106 20.56 -9.11 2.77
N ASN A 107 20.06 -8.45 1.73
CA ASN A 107 20.03 -6.99 1.66
C ASN A 107 18.87 -6.38 2.45
N GLY A 108 17.83 -7.16 2.79
CA GLY A 108 16.68 -6.73 3.61
C GLY A 108 15.33 -7.26 3.12
N ILE A 109 14.26 -6.49 3.36
CA ILE A 109 12.88 -6.85 2.99
C ILE A 109 12.32 -5.78 2.07
N THR A 110 11.80 -6.20 0.91
CA THR A 110 11.09 -5.34 -0.02
C THR A 110 9.65 -5.83 -0.17
N LEU A 111 8.69 -4.98 0.16
CA LEU A 111 7.27 -5.19 -0.09
C LEU A 111 6.87 -4.44 -1.37
N ASN A 112 6.22 -5.10 -2.31
CA ASN A 112 5.60 -4.44 -3.45
C ASN A 112 4.09 -4.67 -3.38
N VAL A 113 3.29 -3.60 -3.41
CA VAL A 113 1.82 -3.66 -3.40
C VAL A 113 1.29 -3.06 -4.68
N ILE A 114 0.49 -3.82 -5.43
CA ILE A 114 -0.20 -3.37 -6.64
C ILE A 114 -1.64 -3.03 -6.26
N LEU A 115 -2.01 -1.78 -6.47
CA LEU A 115 -3.35 -1.25 -6.19
C LEU A 115 -4.20 -1.24 -7.46
N ASP A 116 -5.48 -1.58 -7.31
CA ASP A 116 -6.48 -1.64 -8.36
C ASP A 116 -6.67 -0.28 -9.06
N GLU A 117 -6.99 -0.28 -10.35
CA GLU A 117 -7.09 0.92 -11.20
C GLU A 117 -8.36 1.78 -10.99
N LEU A 118 -9.48 1.17 -10.58
CA LEU A 118 -10.78 1.86 -10.55
C LEU A 118 -11.10 2.48 -9.18
N GLU A 119 -10.51 1.94 -8.13
CA GLU A 119 -10.89 2.32 -6.78
C GLU A 119 -10.30 3.67 -6.36
N THR A 120 -11.16 4.50 -5.75
CA THR A 120 -10.75 5.77 -5.15
C THR A 120 -10.24 5.51 -3.74
N LEU A 121 -9.08 6.05 -3.43
CA LEU A 121 -8.42 5.86 -2.14
C LEU A 121 -7.99 7.17 -1.50
N THR A 122 -7.75 7.09 -0.20
CA THR A 122 -7.11 8.14 0.60
C THR A 122 -5.91 7.55 1.34
N ASN A 123 -4.90 8.40 1.56
CA ASN A 123 -3.68 8.06 2.28
C ASN A 123 -3.55 9.01 3.50
N PRO A 124 -4.25 8.71 4.62
CA PRO A 124 -4.25 9.59 5.80
C PRO A 124 -2.96 9.51 6.62
N VAL A 125 -2.19 8.42 6.47
CA VAL A 125 -0.93 8.16 7.17
C VAL A 125 -0.02 7.46 6.19
N ALA A 126 1.26 7.86 6.11
CA ALA A 126 2.22 7.25 5.20
C ALA A 126 2.19 5.71 5.27
N GLY A 127 1.93 5.06 4.13
CA GLY A 127 1.81 3.61 4.02
C GLY A 127 0.47 3.03 4.49
N VAL A 128 -0.54 3.87 4.68
CA VAL A 128 -1.93 3.48 4.95
C VAL A 128 -2.81 3.95 3.80
N TYR A 129 -3.32 3.01 3.01
CA TYR A 129 -4.17 3.26 1.86
C TYR A 129 -5.58 2.74 2.14
N ILE A 130 -6.58 3.61 2.21
CA ILE A 130 -7.95 3.25 2.58
C ILE A 130 -8.89 3.58 1.42
N ASN A 131 -9.78 2.66 1.07
CA ASN A 131 -10.83 2.92 0.10
C ASN A 131 -11.73 4.04 0.64
N ILE A 132 -12.03 5.05 -0.18
CA ILE A 132 -12.80 6.22 0.26
C ILE A 132 -14.19 5.85 0.81
N LEU A 133 -14.75 4.71 0.38
CA LEU A 133 -16.04 4.20 0.86
C LEU A 133 -15.97 3.65 2.30
N ASP A 134 -14.79 3.17 2.71
CA ASP A 134 -14.52 2.64 4.05
C ASP A 134 -13.94 3.71 4.99
N PHE A 135 -13.57 4.88 4.47
CA PHE A 135 -13.00 5.97 5.27
C PHE A 135 -14.05 6.61 6.21
N PRO A 136 -13.73 6.86 7.49
CA PRO A 136 -14.69 7.44 8.43
C PRO A 136 -15.21 8.80 7.96
N LYS A 137 -16.50 8.88 7.63
CA LYS A 137 -17.12 10.08 7.02
C LYS A 137 -17.00 11.35 7.86
N PHE A 138 -16.95 11.22 9.19
CA PHE A 138 -16.77 12.38 10.06
C PHE A 138 -15.36 12.97 10.02
N LEU A 139 -14.38 12.25 9.44
CA LEU A 139 -13.01 12.71 9.24
C LEU A 139 -12.82 13.49 7.93
N ILE A 140 -13.76 13.39 6.99
CA ILE A 140 -13.83 14.20 5.77
C ILE A 140 -14.16 15.67 6.11
#